data_AF-A0A1H9SUV7-F1
#
_entry.id   AF-A0A1H9SUV7-F1
#
_cell.length_a   1.000
_cell.length_b   1.000
_cell.length_c   1.000
_cell.angle_alpha   90.00
_cell.angle_beta   90.00
_cell.angle_gamma   90.00
#
_symmetry.space_group_name_H-M   'P 1'
#
loop_
_entity.id
_entity.type
_entity.pdbx_description
1 polymer ?
#
loop_
_entity_poly.entity_id
_entity_poly.type
_entity_poly.pdbx_seq_one_letter_code
_entity_poly.pdbx_strand_id
1 'polypeptide(L)'
;MCGFMSFISTDSLRDERVEQVREGMAQARHRGPDDTNVWHDERTCFGFNRLSIIDIENSGQPLKWGPPESPQRYWMVFNGEIYNYLELRAALARDDGAVFHTEGDGEAIVAGYHFHGAAWVEQLRGMFSFVIWDSQEKLAFGARDPFGIKPLYAGRTPDGFVFGSEAKSVRVLTGQPIVDTTALQHYLVLQYVPEPDTMDTAISKIESGTSFTVRDGALEQHRYFTPRFASTPVRTPDEQEELYDRILKVLDDSVAKHMRADVTVGAFLSGGIDSTAIAALAKRYNPDLLTFTTGFRVDGYSEVDVADDSAKAIGVEHITRWVSEEELTSTLPLIVWYLDDPVADPALVPLYFVANEARKRVKVVLSGEGADELFGGYTIYHEPRSLGPLVSLPNPLRRGLAAVGRALPDGMRGKDLLRRGSIDLEDRYYGNARIFREEQLPGLLKTYDPSVTFHDVTDPLYAQSRSWDPVQRMQHVDLFTWLRGDILVKADKMTMANSLELRVPFLDKEVFEVARHIPVGEKLAQNTTKYAMRKALEKVVPAHVLHRRKLGFPVPTRVYLRGDSYPWARDIITSSPTEEFIDPKAVLKLLDEHRAGVADHSRRIWTVLVFMLWYDIFVAGTIVPEVPHPHYPLRL
;
A
#
# COMPACT_ATOMS: atom_id res chain seq x y z
N MET A 1 8.04 12.18 -5.73
CA MET A 1 6.68 11.62 -5.52
C MET A 1 5.65 12.71 -5.53
N CYS A 2 4.61 12.58 -6.33
CA CYS A 2 3.80 13.73 -6.75
C CYS A 2 2.30 13.44 -6.61
N GLY A 3 1.48 14.45 -6.88
CA GLY A 3 0.05 14.29 -7.10
C GLY A 3 -0.27 14.68 -8.54
N PHE A 4 -1.10 13.91 -9.23
CA PHE A 4 -1.62 14.32 -10.52
C PHE A 4 -3.10 14.04 -10.67
N MET A 5 -3.67 14.72 -11.65
CA MET A 5 -5.01 14.50 -12.15
C MET A 5 -5.02 14.67 -13.66
N SER A 6 -5.76 13.81 -14.36
CA SER A 6 -6.01 13.96 -15.79
C SER A 6 -7.50 13.80 -16.09
N PHE A 7 -8.00 14.60 -17.01
CA PHE A 7 -9.33 14.45 -17.57
C PHE A 7 -9.23 14.29 -19.09
N ILE A 8 -9.77 13.19 -19.62
CA ILE A 8 -9.81 12.86 -21.04
C ILE A 8 -11.26 12.98 -21.52
N SER A 9 -11.54 14.00 -22.31
CA SER A 9 -12.86 14.28 -22.86
C SER A 9 -13.22 13.33 -24.02
N THR A 10 -14.47 12.87 -24.06
CA THR A 10 -15.02 12.11 -25.20
C THR A 10 -15.25 12.98 -26.44
N ASP A 11 -15.51 14.26 -26.22
CA ASP A 11 -15.69 15.30 -27.25
C ASP A 11 -14.75 16.48 -26.95
N SER A 12 -15.21 17.72 -27.13
CA SER A 12 -14.43 18.93 -26.76
C SER A 12 -14.37 19.15 -25.26
N LEU A 13 -13.17 19.48 -24.76
CA LEU A 13 -12.95 19.87 -23.39
C LEU A 13 -13.69 21.17 -23.06
N ARG A 14 -14.41 21.17 -21.94
CA ARG A 14 -15.14 22.35 -21.42
C ARG A 14 -14.28 23.10 -20.41
N ASP A 15 -14.36 24.43 -20.38
CA ASP A 15 -13.63 25.27 -19.42
C ASP A 15 -13.92 24.89 -17.96
N GLU A 16 -15.16 24.49 -17.66
CA GLU A 16 -15.57 23.97 -16.35
C GLU A 16 -14.70 22.78 -15.90
N ARG A 17 -14.34 21.87 -16.82
CA ARG A 17 -13.51 20.71 -16.51
C ARG A 17 -12.07 21.11 -16.17
N VAL A 18 -11.57 22.19 -16.78
CA VAL A 18 -10.23 22.72 -16.47
C VAL A 18 -10.20 23.27 -15.04
N GLU A 19 -11.22 24.05 -14.65
CA GLU A 19 -11.31 24.59 -13.29
C GLU A 19 -11.50 23.48 -12.24
N GLN A 20 -12.31 22.47 -12.53
CA GLN A 20 -12.45 21.29 -11.68
C GLN A 20 -11.13 20.52 -11.51
N VAL A 21 -10.28 20.44 -12.55
CA VAL A 21 -8.94 19.88 -12.41
C VAL A 21 -8.08 20.74 -11.49
N ARG A 22 -8.16 22.08 -11.56
CA ARG A 22 -7.44 22.97 -10.61
C ARG A 22 -7.88 22.75 -9.17
N GLU A 23 -9.19 22.67 -8.94
CA GLU A 23 -9.76 22.39 -7.62
C GLU A 23 -9.31 21.01 -7.10
N GLY A 24 -9.36 19.98 -7.95
CA GLY A 24 -8.85 18.64 -7.62
C GLY A 24 -7.36 18.64 -7.28
N MET A 25 -6.55 19.46 -7.97
CA MET A 25 -5.14 19.61 -7.62
C MET A 25 -4.91 20.32 -6.30
N ALA A 26 -5.75 21.27 -5.90
CA ALA A 26 -5.66 21.88 -4.58
C ALA A 26 -5.84 20.84 -3.46
N GLN A 27 -6.74 19.86 -3.65
CA GLN A 27 -6.94 18.75 -2.69
C GLN A 27 -5.74 17.82 -2.55
N ALA A 28 -4.89 17.70 -3.59
CA ALA A 28 -3.71 16.84 -3.59
C ALA A 28 -2.39 17.59 -3.33
N ARG A 29 -2.44 18.84 -2.85
CA ARG A 29 -1.24 19.69 -2.70
C ARG A 29 -0.21 19.13 -1.74
N HIS A 30 -0.63 18.43 -0.68
CA HIS A 30 0.27 17.77 0.27
C HIS A 30 1.21 16.78 -0.39
N ARG A 31 0.84 16.18 -1.54
CA ARG A 31 1.72 15.25 -2.24
C ARG A 31 2.89 15.92 -2.95
N GLY A 32 2.73 17.18 -3.36
CA GLY A 32 3.72 17.90 -4.15
C GLY A 32 3.64 19.40 -3.91
N PRO A 33 4.21 19.88 -2.79
CA PRO A 33 4.09 21.28 -2.40
C PRO A 33 5.06 22.23 -3.13
N ASP A 34 5.99 21.70 -3.92
CA ASP A 34 7.11 22.46 -4.49
C ASP A 34 6.69 23.24 -5.76
N ASP A 35 5.80 22.68 -6.58
CA ASP A 35 5.28 23.32 -7.79
C ASP A 35 3.88 22.79 -8.16
N THR A 36 3.04 23.62 -8.76
CA THR A 36 1.70 23.25 -9.25
C THR A 36 1.49 23.80 -10.65
N ASN A 37 1.20 22.91 -11.60
CA ASN A 37 0.93 23.28 -12.99
C ASN A 37 -0.31 22.58 -13.53
N VAL A 38 -0.95 23.23 -14.50
CA VAL A 38 -2.06 22.65 -15.25
C VAL A 38 -1.87 23.01 -16.72
N TRP A 39 -2.03 22.00 -17.56
CA TRP A 39 -1.97 22.11 -19.01
C TRP A 39 -3.22 21.47 -19.61
N HIS A 40 -3.72 22.00 -20.72
CA HIS A 40 -4.83 21.40 -21.44
C HIS A 40 -4.74 21.69 -22.95
N ASP A 41 -5.41 20.85 -23.73
CA ASP A 41 -5.71 21.08 -25.15
C ASP A 41 -7.24 21.00 -25.39
N GLU A 42 -7.67 20.80 -26.65
CA GLU A 42 -9.09 20.69 -27.01
C GLU A 42 -9.80 19.43 -26.45
N ARG A 43 -9.05 18.45 -25.93
CA ARG A 43 -9.54 17.11 -25.57
C ARG A 43 -9.12 16.66 -24.18
N THR A 44 -8.02 17.18 -23.63
CA THR A 44 -7.48 16.73 -22.34
C THR A 44 -7.09 17.88 -21.43
N CYS A 45 -7.17 17.68 -20.12
CA CYS A 45 -6.62 18.56 -19.10
C CYS A 45 -5.81 17.76 -18.08
N PHE A 46 -4.56 18.13 -17.88
CA PHE A 46 -3.62 17.54 -16.93
C PHE A 46 -3.27 18.55 -15.83
N GLY A 47 -3.42 18.16 -14.58
CA GLY A 47 -2.95 18.89 -13.41
C GLY A 47 -1.87 18.11 -12.66
N PHE A 48 -0.91 18.82 -12.10
CA PHE A 48 0.23 18.22 -11.42
C PHE A 48 0.73 19.05 -10.23
N ASN A 49 1.04 18.36 -9.14
CA ASN A 49 1.69 18.88 -7.94
C ASN A 49 3.01 18.13 -7.76
N ARG A 50 4.13 18.86 -7.81
CA ARG A 50 5.48 18.30 -7.80
C ARG A 50 6.07 18.30 -6.40
N LEU A 51 6.68 17.18 -6.01
CA LEU A 51 7.74 17.13 -5.00
C LEU A 51 9.04 16.89 -5.76
N SER A 52 9.93 17.88 -5.77
CA SER A 52 11.16 17.83 -6.55
C SER A 52 12.21 16.98 -5.85
N ILE A 53 12.62 15.87 -6.50
CA ILE A 53 13.55 14.86 -5.99
C ILE A 53 14.71 14.59 -6.95
N ILE A 54 14.43 14.48 -8.25
CA ILE A 54 15.43 14.35 -9.32
C ILE A 54 15.26 15.53 -10.28
N ASP A 55 16.37 16.08 -10.75
CA ASP A 55 16.45 17.19 -11.70
C ASP A 55 15.51 18.33 -11.31
N ILE A 56 15.77 18.85 -10.11
CA ILE A 56 14.90 19.77 -9.37
C ILE A 56 14.46 20.96 -10.23
N GLU A 57 15.34 21.50 -11.06
CA GLU A 57 15.07 22.73 -11.82
C GLU A 57 14.37 22.48 -13.16
N ASN A 58 14.64 21.37 -13.86
CA ASN A 58 14.26 21.23 -15.26
C ASN A 58 13.14 20.20 -15.52
N SER A 59 12.94 19.24 -14.62
CA SER A 59 11.94 18.16 -14.78
C SER A 59 10.54 18.55 -14.30
N GLY A 60 10.04 19.70 -14.75
CA GLY A 60 8.66 20.14 -14.52
C GLY A 60 7.64 19.22 -15.18
N GLN A 61 6.42 19.17 -14.64
CA GLN A 61 5.30 18.42 -15.23
C GLN A 61 4.03 19.28 -15.25
N PRO A 62 3.09 19.09 -16.21
CA PRO A 62 3.04 18.01 -17.21
C PRO A 62 4.23 17.96 -18.17
N LEU A 63 4.86 16.79 -18.28
CA LEU A 63 6.06 16.57 -19.08
C LEU A 63 5.69 16.60 -20.55
N LYS A 64 6.46 17.35 -21.35
CA LYS A 64 6.28 17.44 -22.80
C LYS A 64 7.44 16.76 -23.50
N TRP A 65 7.14 15.87 -24.44
CA TRP A 65 8.15 15.21 -25.26
C TRP A 65 7.60 14.88 -26.65
N GLY A 66 8.47 14.80 -27.64
CA GLY A 66 8.13 14.30 -28.96
C GLY A 66 9.38 14.11 -29.82
N PRO A 67 9.29 13.31 -30.89
CA PRO A 67 10.41 13.17 -31.81
C PRO A 67 10.69 14.50 -32.53
N PRO A 68 11.87 14.70 -33.14
CA PRO A 68 12.27 15.99 -33.73
C PRO A 68 11.28 16.58 -34.73
N GLU A 69 10.58 15.73 -35.49
CA GLU A 69 9.53 16.10 -36.44
C GLU A 69 8.20 16.49 -35.79
N SER A 70 7.99 16.17 -34.52
CA SER A 70 6.78 16.50 -33.76
C SER A 70 7.06 16.70 -32.27
N PRO A 71 7.80 17.75 -31.86
CA PRO A 71 8.33 17.90 -30.49
C PRO A 71 7.28 18.10 -29.39
N GLN A 72 6.01 18.29 -29.74
CA GLN A 72 4.90 18.52 -28.80
C GLN A 72 3.81 17.45 -28.90
N ARG A 73 4.12 16.30 -29.51
CA ARG A 73 3.14 15.22 -29.71
C ARG A 73 2.65 14.62 -28.39
N TYR A 74 3.54 14.43 -27.42
CA TYR A 74 3.20 13.76 -26.18
C TYR A 74 3.26 14.68 -24.97
N TRP A 75 2.25 14.52 -24.13
CA TRP A 75 2.17 15.12 -22.80
C TRP A 75 2.00 14.02 -21.78
N MET A 76 2.63 14.14 -20.61
CA MET A 76 2.53 13.12 -19.57
C MET A 76 2.39 13.75 -18.19
N VAL A 77 1.56 13.12 -17.36
CA VAL A 77 1.63 13.27 -15.91
C VAL A 77 2.09 11.95 -15.29
N PHE A 78 3.01 12.02 -14.34
CA PHE A 78 3.73 10.88 -13.80
C PHE A 78 4.01 11.07 -12.30
N ASN A 79 3.49 10.15 -11.50
CA ASN A 79 3.74 10.05 -10.09
C ASN A 79 4.53 8.77 -9.79
N GLY A 80 5.82 8.90 -9.48
CA GLY A 80 6.68 7.76 -9.20
C GLY A 80 8.15 8.05 -9.34
N GLU A 81 8.92 6.98 -9.50
CA GLU A 81 10.36 6.95 -9.77
C GLU A 81 10.69 5.75 -10.67
N ILE A 82 11.38 5.97 -11.79
CA ILE A 82 11.89 4.92 -12.69
C ILE A 82 13.37 4.69 -12.38
N TYR A 83 13.68 3.73 -11.51
CA TYR A 83 15.03 3.52 -11.01
C TYR A 83 16.07 3.12 -12.07
N ASN A 84 15.64 2.51 -13.19
CA ASN A 84 16.52 2.15 -14.30
C ASN A 84 16.55 3.18 -15.44
N TYR A 85 16.08 4.42 -15.21
CA TYR A 85 15.96 5.43 -16.29
C TYR A 85 17.27 5.76 -16.99
N LEU A 86 18.41 5.81 -16.29
CA LEU A 86 19.71 6.06 -16.90
C LEU A 86 20.06 4.99 -17.93
N GLU A 87 19.83 3.72 -17.57
CA GLU A 87 20.06 2.59 -18.44
C GLU A 87 19.10 2.58 -19.65
N LEU A 88 17.82 2.90 -19.42
CA LEU A 88 16.81 3.01 -20.48
C LEU A 88 17.13 4.16 -21.45
N ARG A 89 17.51 5.33 -20.94
CA ARG A 89 17.89 6.49 -21.77
C ARG A 89 19.09 6.20 -22.63
N ALA A 90 20.12 5.55 -22.08
CA ALA A 90 21.30 5.14 -22.84
C ALA A 90 20.94 4.16 -23.97
N ALA A 91 20.02 3.22 -23.73
CA ALA A 91 19.54 2.28 -24.73
C ALA A 91 18.72 3.00 -25.83
N LEU A 92 17.72 3.78 -25.45
CA LEU A 92 16.86 4.53 -26.39
C LEU A 92 17.66 5.53 -27.24
N ALA A 93 18.64 6.22 -26.66
CA ALA A 93 19.50 7.14 -27.42
C ALA A 93 20.38 6.41 -28.44
N ARG A 94 20.92 5.23 -28.06
CA ARG A 94 21.81 4.44 -28.91
C ARG A 94 21.05 3.70 -30.02
N ASP A 95 19.92 3.10 -29.68
CA ASP A 95 19.23 2.12 -30.53
C ASP A 95 18.10 2.77 -31.35
N ASP A 96 17.41 3.78 -30.79
CA ASP A 96 16.26 4.45 -31.42
C ASP A 96 16.54 5.92 -31.81
N GLY A 97 17.68 6.47 -31.39
CA GLY A 97 18.03 7.87 -31.64
C GLY A 97 17.23 8.87 -30.80
N ALA A 98 16.70 8.44 -29.65
CA ALA A 98 15.94 9.31 -28.76
C ALA A 98 16.76 10.51 -28.27
N VAL A 99 16.17 11.71 -28.36
CA VAL A 99 16.74 12.94 -27.80
C VAL A 99 16.01 13.28 -26.50
N PHE A 100 16.79 13.55 -25.47
CA PHE A 100 16.29 13.90 -24.15
C PHE A 100 16.61 15.37 -23.82
N HIS A 101 15.69 16.04 -23.13
CA HIS A 101 15.76 17.47 -22.85
C HIS A 101 15.91 17.79 -21.36
N THR A 102 15.61 16.83 -20.49
CA THR A 102 15.76 16.90 -19.03
C THR A 102 16.69 15.80 -18.55
N GLU A 103 17.14 15.87 -17.29
CA GLU A 103 17.91 14.80 -16.64
C GLU A 103 17.05 13.88 -15.79
N GLY A 104 15.75 14.16 -15.72
CA GLY A 104 14.76 13.35 -15.02
C GLY A 104 14.48 11.99 -15.66
N ASP A 105 13.78 11.18 -14.88
CA ASP A 105 13.42 9.81 -15.21
C ASP A 105 12.19 9.70 -16.14
N GLY A 106 11.30 10.69 -16.11
CA GLY A 106 10.04 10.70 -16.84
C GLY A 106 10.15 10.60 -18.37
N GLU A 107 11.16 11.23 -19.00
CA GLU A 107 11.27 11.19 -20.47
C GLU A 107 11.54 9.79 -21.02
N ALA A 108 12.18 8.91 -20.23
CA ALA A 108 12.42 7.52 -20.62
C ALA A 108 11.11 6.73 -20.81
N ILE A 109 10.03 7.15 -20.13
CA ILE A 109 8.71 6.54 -20.25
C ILE A 109 8.09 6.91 -21.60
N VAL A 110 8.01 8.21 -21.90
CA VAL A 110 7.32 8.72 -23.10
C VAL A 110 8.10 8.38 -24.37
N ALA A 111 9.43 8.53 -24.35
CA ALA A 111 10.28 8.19 -25.48
C ALA A 111 10.17 6.70 -25.82
N GLY A 112 10.22 5.81 -24.81
CA GLY A 112 10.10 4.39 -25.06
C GLY A 112 8.69 3.96 -25.48
N TYR A 113 7.63 4.61 -24.97
CA TYR A 113 6.27 4.41 -25.48
C TYR A 113 6.15 4.79 -26.97
N HIS A 114 6.79 5.89 -27.39
CA HIS A 114 6.79 6.30 -28.79
C HIS A 114 7.42 5.25 -29.72
N PHE A 115 8.60 4.72 -29.35
CA PHE A 115 9.34 3.78 -30.21
C PHE A 115 8.85 2.33 -30.10
N HIS A 116 8.42 1.89 -28.91
CA HIS A 116 8.13 0.48 -28.60
C HIS A 116 6.67 0.22 -28.23
N GLY A 117 5.83 1.25 -28.19
CA GLY A 117 4.41 1.16 -27.87
C GLY A 117 4.11 0.77 -26.41
N ALA A 118 2.91 0.26 -26.16
CA ALA A 118 2.41 -0.05 -24.82
C ALA A 118 3.26 -1.09 -24.07
N ALA A 119 3.91 -2.02 -24.78
CA ALA A 119 4.76 -3.06 -24.20
C ALA A 119 6.01 -2.49 -23.50
N TRP A 120 6.39 -1.24 -23.78
CA TRP A 120 7.51 -0.57 -23.12
C TRP A 120 7.38 -0.54 -21.59
N VAL A 121 6.16 -0.55 -21.07
CA VAL A 121 5.89 -0.55 -19.62
C VAL A 121 6.60 -1.70 -18.87
N GLU A 122 6.82 -2.85 -19.53
CA GLU A 122 7.49 -4.02 -18.94
C GLU A 122 8.99 -3.77 -18.68
N GLN A 123 9.60 -2.84 -19.42
CA GLN A 123 11.01 -2.47 -19.27
C GLN A 123 11.24 -1.59 -18.03
N LEU A 124 10.20 -0.90 -17.56
CA LEU A 124 10.29 0.02 -16.42
C LEU A 124 10.58 -0.76 -15.13
N ARG A 125 11.60 -0.33 -14.39
CA ARG A 125 11.90 -0.80 -13.03
C ARG A 125 11.68 0.36 -12.09
N GLY A 126 10.55 0.39 -11.40
CA GLY A 126 10.15 1.56 -10.64
C GLY A 126 8.85 1.37 -9.89
N MET A 127 8.49 2.42 -9.14
CA MET A 127 7.16 2.60 -8.57
C MET A 127 6.51 3.76 -9.35
N PHE A 128 5.33 3.58 -9.92
CA PHE A 128 4.78 4.57 -10.86
C PHE A 128 3.29 4.43 -11.07
N SER A 129 2.66 5.58 -11.28
CA SER A 129 1.44 5.71 -12.07
C SER A 129 1.60 6.88 -13.03
N PHE A 130 1.18 6.72 -14.28
CA PHE A 130 1.27 7.78 -15.28
C PHE A 130 0.12 7.75 -16.30
N VAL A 131 -0.09 8.88 -16.95
CA VAL A 131 -0.97 9.04 -18.11
C VAL A 131 -0.25 9.86 -19.17
N ILE A 132 -0.07 9.29 -20.35
CA ILE A 132 0.44 9.90 -21.57
C ILE A 132 -0.74 10.26 -22.46
N TRP A 133 -0.75 11.48 -22.99
CA TRP A 133 -1.65 11.92 -24.04
C TRP A 133 -0.87 12.04 -25.35
N ASP A 134 -1.33 11.33 -26.38
CA ASP A 134 -0.89 11.51 -27.76
C ASP A 134 -1.81 12.52 -28.45
N SER A 135 -1.31 13.74 -28.69
CA SER A 135 -2.09 14.83 -29.25
C SER A 135 -2.41 14.66 -30.74
N GLN A 136 -1.72 13.73 -31.44
CA GLN A 136 -1.96 13.42 -32.84
C GLN A 136 -3.01 12.32 -32.98
N GLU A 137 -2.82 11.22 -32.26
CA GLU A 137 -3.74 10.07 -32.29
C GLU A 137 -5.00 10.27 -31.43
N LYS A 138 -5.04 11.35 -30.64
CA LYS A 138 -6.13 11.67 -29.68
C LYS A 138 -6.42 10.49 -28.75
N LEU A 139 -5.35 9.92 -28.20
CA LEU A 139 -5.38 8.73 -27.34
C LEU A 139 -4.65 9.00 -26.04
N ALA A 140 -5.23 8.54 -24.93
CA ALA A 140 -4.52 8.46 -23.66
C ALA A 140 -4.03 7.03 -23.41
N PHE A 141 -2.77 6.87 -23.02
CA PHE A 141 -2.20 5.61 -22.55
C PHE A 141 -1.66 5.82 -21.13
N GLY A 142 -1.96 4.91 -20.21
CA GLY A 142 -1.44 4.98 -18.85
C GLY A 142 -1.07 3.62 -18.30
N ALA A 143 -0.36 3.61 -17.18
CA ALA A 143 -0.05 2.38 -16.48
C ALA A 143 0.17 2.63 -14.98
N ARG A 144 -0.01 1.55 -14.20
CA ARG A 144 0.31 1.48 -12.77
C ARG A 144 1.27 0.34 -12.51
N ASP A 145 2.27 0.59 -11.66
CA ASP A 145 3.40 -0.30 -11.39
C ASP A 145 3.01 -1.73 -10.97
N PRO A 146 3.93 -2.71 -11.13
CA PRO A 146 3.65 -4.14 -10.91
C PRO A 146 2.93 -4.48 -9.60
N PHE A 147 3.30 -3.84 -8.50
CA PHE A 147 2.79 -4.15 -7.15
C PHE A 147 1.75 -3.16 -6.64
N GLY A 148 1.54 -2.04 -7.36
CA GLY A 148 0.54 -1.04 -7.01
C GLY A 148 1.05 -0.09 -5.93
N ILE A 149 2.37 0.12 -5.87
CA ILE A 149 3.05 0.98 -4.91
C ILE A 149 2.50 2.40 -5.02
N LYS A 150 2.27 2.88 -6.25
CA LYS A 150 1.65 4.19 -6.49
C LYS A 150 0.17 4.05 -6.80
N PRO A 151 -0.69 4.87 -6.16
CA PRO A 151 -2.13 4.81 -6.41
C PRO A 151 -2.46 5.37 -7.79
N LEU A 152 -3.54 4.83 -8.37
CA LEU A 152 -4.18 5.39 -9.55
C LEU A 152 -5.68 5.12 -9.51
N TYR A 153 -6.45 6.16 -9.24
CA TYR A 153 -7.90 6.15 -9.25
C TYR A 153 -8.43 6.52 -10.63
N ALA A 154 -9.57 5.96 -10.99
CA ALA A 154 -10.29 6.23 -12.22
C ALA A 154 -11.76 6.54 -11.91
N GLY A 155 -12.34 7.49 -12.63
CA GLY A 155 -13.75 7.82 -12.57
C GLY A 155 -14.31 8.07 -13.97
N ARG A 156 -15.59 7.76 -14.16
CA ARG A 156 -16.30 8.05 -15.40
C ARG A 156 -17.29 9.18 -15.19
N THR A 157 -17.27 10.14 -16.10
CA THR A 157 -18.26 11.22 -16.18
C THR A 157 -19.06 11.07 -17.48
N PRO A 158 -20.19 11.79 -17.65
CA PRO A 158 -20.95 11.76 -18.89
C PRO A 158 -20.15 12.17 -20.14
N ASP A 159 -19.12 12.99 -19.98
CA ASP A 159 -18.33 13.62 -21.06
C ASP A 159 -16.85 13.20 -21.06
N GLY A 160 -16.44 12.19 -20.27
CA GLY A 160 -15.03 11.80 -20.23
C GLY A 160 -14.64 10.86 -19.10
N PHE A 161 -13.35 10.59 -19.04
CA PHE A 161 -12.70 9.83 -17.98
C PHE A 161 -11.76 10.72 -17.18
N VAL A 162 -11.74 10.53 -15.87
CA VAL A 162 -10.81 11.19 -14.97
C VAL A 162 -9.89 10.14 -14.34
N PHE A 163 -8.60 10.44 -14.25
CA PHE A 163 -7.63 9.66 -13.51
C PHE A 163 -6.92 10.55 -12.50
N GLY A 164 -6.54 10.00 -11.35
CA GLY A 164 -5.83 10.79 -10.35
C GLY A 164 -5.08 9.95 -9.33
N SER A 165 -4.11 10.58 -8.66
CA SER A 165 -3.37 9.92 -7.58
C SER A 165 -4.21 9.69 -6.32
N GLU A 166 -5.31 10.44 -6.14
CA GLU A 166 -6.15 10.40 -4.95
C GLU A 166 -7.65 10.49 -5.30
N ALA A 167 -8.48 9.68 -4.66
CA ALA A 167 -9.92 9.67 -4.95
C ALA A 167 -10.56 11.01 -4.58
N LYS A 168 -10.11 11.70 -3.52
CA LYS A 168 -10.60 13.02 -3.14
C LYS A 168 -10.49 14.06 -4.27
N SER A 169 -9.45 13.98 -5.10
CA SER A 169 -9.30 14.84 -6.28
C SER A 169 -10.26 14.42 -7.39
N VAL A 170 -10.40 13.11 -7.64
CA VAL A 170 -11.32 12.55 -8.62
C VAL A 170 -12.78 12.92 -8.31
N ARG A 171 -13.17 12.95 -7.03
CA ARG A 171 -14.50 13.33 -6.53
C ARG A 171 -14.96 14.71 -6.99
N VAL A 172 -14.05 15.62 -7.25
CA VAL A 172 -14.38 16.96 -7.79
C VAL A 172 -15.12 16.86 -9.13
N LEU A 173 -14.83 15.85 -9.96
CA LEU A 173 -15.49 15.67 -11.27
C LEU A 173 -16.62 14.63 -11.23
N THR A 174 -16.55 13.64 -10.34
CA THR A 174 -17.55 12.57 -10.24
C THR A 174 -18.74 12.94 -9.34
N GLY A 175 -18.59 13.96 -8.48
CA GLY A 175 -19.64 14.47 -7.62
C GLY A 175 -19.62 13.88 -6.21
N GLN A 176 -20.76 13.99 -5.52
CA GLN A 176 -20.90 13.52 -4.13
C GLN A 176 -20.76 11.98 -4.08
N PRO A 177 -19.95 11.44 -3.14
CA PRO A 177 -19.78 10.01 -3.00
C PRO A 177 -21.08 9.27 -2.67
N ILE A 178 -21.24 8.09 -3.25
CA ILE A 178 -22.32 7.17 -2.92
C ILE A 178 -21.68 5.90 -2.35
N VAL A 179 -22.02 5.56 -1.11
CA VAL A 179 -21.45 4.41 -0.40
C VAL A 179 -21.77 3.11 -1.13
N ASP A 180 -20.73 2.37 -1.49
CA ASP A 180 -20.88 1.00 -2.00
C ASP A 180 -21.08 0.03 -0.82
N THR A 181 -22.29 -0.54 -0.70
CA THR A 181 -22.64 -1.45 0.40
C THR A 181 -21.89 -2.77 0.34
N THR A 182 -21.51 -3.23 -0.85
CA THR A 182 -20.68 -4.43 -1.04
C THR A 182 -19.26 -4.16 -0.56
N ALA A 183 -18.68 -3.03 -0.97
CA ALA A 183 -17.36 -2.59 -0.51
C ALA A 183 -17.32 -2.39 1.01
N LEU A 184 -18.39 -1.84 1.60
CA LEU A 184 -18.53 -1.69 3.05
C LEU A 184 -18.52 -3.05 3.76
N GLN A 185 -19.26 -4.03 3.25
CA GLN A 185 -19.28 -5.38 3.83
C GLN A 185 -17.90 -6.04 3.76
N HIS A 186 -17.21 -5.95 2.61
CA HIS A 186 -15.83 -6.42 2.48
C HIS A 186 -14.89 -5.70 3.44
N TYR A 187 -14.98 -4.38 3.57
CA TYR A 187 -14.18 -3.59 4.49
C TYR A 187 -14.34 -4.02 5.95
N LEU A 188 -15.56 -4.29 6.40
CA LEU A 188 -15.82 -4.77 7.77
C LEU A 188 -15.17 -6.14 8.03
N VAL A 189 -14.99 -6.98 7.01
CA VAL A 189 -14.31 -8.28 7.17
C VAL A 189 -12.79 -8.13 7.05
N LEU A 190 -12.34 -7.45 6.00
CA LEU A 190 -10.97 -7.43 5.51
C LEU A 190 -10.10 -6.28 6.05
N GLN A 191 -10.69 -5.27 6.72
CA GLN A 191 -10.04 -4.05 7.24
C GLN A 191 -9.83 -2.91 6.22
N TYR A 192 -9.95 -3.19 4.92
CA TYR A 192 -9.78 -2.24 3.82
C TYR A 192 -10.76 -2.58 2.69
N VAL A 193 -11.01 -1.62 1.79
CA VAL A 193 -11.75 -1.89 0.55
C VAL A 193 -10.82 -2.60 -0.45
N PRO A 194 -11.14 -3.82 -0.89
CA PRO A 194 -10.31 -4.56 -1.84
C PRO A 194 -10.32 -3.91 -3.23
N GLU A 195 -9.16 -3.86 -3.90
CA GLU A 195 -9.10 -3.42 -5.30
C GLU A 195 -9.85 -4.40 -6.23
N PRO A 196 -10.45 -3.92 -7.33
CA PRO A 196 -10.40 -2.56 -7.88
C PRO A 196 -11.43 -1.57 -7.27
N ASP A 197 -12.24 -2.01 -6.32
CA ASP A 197 -13.31 -1.20 -5.76
C ASP A 197 -12.80 -0.06 -4.87
N THR A 198 -13.65 0.94 -4.65
CA THR A 198 -13.50 1.97 -3.63
C THR A 198 -14.77 2.05 -2.80
N MET A 199 -14.77 2.82 -1.71
CA MET A 199 -16.01 3.00 -0.93
C MET A 199 -17.06 3.84 -1.68
N ASP A 200 -16.68 4.44 -2.80
CA ASP A 200 -17.52 5.30 -3.64
C ASP A 200 -17.80 4.62 -4.98
N THR A 201 -19.08 4.33 -5.26
CA THR A 201 -19.50 3.62 -6.49
C THR A 201 -19.10 4.32 -7.80
N ALA A 202 -18.80 5.63 -7.77
CA ALA A 202 -18.40 6.39 -8.95
C ALA A 202 -16.89 6.26 -9.29
N ILE A 203 -16.10 5.68 -8.40
CA ILE A 203 -14.64 5.62 -8.49
C ILE A 203 -14.15 4.19 -8.34
N SER A 204 -13.20 3.82 -9.18
CA SER A 204 -12.44 2.57 -9.07
C SER A 204 -10.94 2.84 -9.05
N LYS A 205 -10.14 1.83 -8.76
CA LYS A 205 -8.69 1.85 -8.91
C LYS A 205 -8.29 1.11 -10.18
N ILE A 206 -7.35 1.68 -10.93
CA ILE A 206 -6.60 0.88 -11.92
C ILE A 206 -5.76 -0.11 -11.11
N GLU A 207 -5.98 -1.40 -11.30
CA GLU A 207 -5.27 -2.43 -10.55
C GLU A 207 -3.74 -2.36 -10.76
N SER A 208 -2.96 -2.91 -9.84
CA SER A 208 -1.50 -3.03 -10.03
C SER A 208 -1.14 -3.83 -11.28
N GLY A 209 0.00 -3.52 -11.89
CA GLY A 209 0.53 -4.27 -13.04
C GLY A 209 -0.36 -4.20 -14.27
N THR A 210 -1.13 -3.12 -14.40
CA THR A 210 -2.10 -2.90 -15.47
C THR A 210 -1.79 -1.62 -16.21
N SER A 211 -1.80 -1.71 -17.54
CA SER A 211 -1.82 -0.57 -18.45
C SER A 211 -3.23 -0.36 -18.98
N PHE A 212 -3.54 0.83 -19.45
CA PHE A 212 -4.83 1.13 -20.05
C PHE A 212 -4.72 2.11 -21.20
N THR A 213 -5.74 2.09 -22.04
CA THR A 213 -5.93 3.02 -23.14
C THR A 213 -7.31 3.66 -23.03
N VAL A 214 -7.38 4.97 -23.27
CA VAL A 214 -8.64 5.67 -23.52
C VAL A 214 -8.64 6.21 -24.95
N ARG A 215 -9.61 5.76 -25.74
CA ARG A 215 -9.85 6.21 -27.12
C ARG A 215 -11.35 6.23 -27.36
N ASP A 216 -11.87 7.30 -27.96
CA ASP A 216 -13.28 7.42 -28.38
C ASP A 216 -14.31 7.06 -27.29
N GLY A 217 -14.01 7.40 -26.03
CA GLY A 217 -14.88 7.13 -24.88
C GLY A 217 -14.91 5.68 -24.40
N ALA A 218 -14.00 4.83 -24.87
CA ALA A 218 -13.76 3.49 -24.34
C ALA A 218 -12.49 3.47 -23.47
N LEU A 219 -12.57 2.82 -22.30
CA LEU A 219 -11.43 2.50 -21.44
C LEU A 219 -11.13 1.01 -21.56
N GLU A 220 -9.98 0.67 -22.11
CA GLU A 220 -9.49 -0.70 -22.24
C GLU A 220 -8.31 -0.93 -21.30
N GLN A 221 -8.36 -1.99 -20.50
CA GLN A 221 -7.31 -2.33 -19.54
C GLN A 221 -6.62 -3.63 -19.93
N HIS A 222 -5.30 -3.67 -19.73
CA HIS A 222 -4.46 -4.83 -20.01
C HIS A 222 -3.47 -5.06 -18.86
N ARG A 223 -3.56 -6.23 -18.22
CA ARG A 223 -2.62 -6.64 -17.18
C ARG A 223 -1.32 -7.14 -17.79
N TYR A 224 -0.27 -6.33 -17.71
CA TYR A 224 1.08 -6.66 -18.20
C TYR A 224 1.91 -7.41 -17.15
N PHE A 225 1.53 -7.35 -15.86
CA PHE A 225 2.23 -8.06 -14.79
C PHE A 225 1.29 -8.88 -13.91
N THR A 226 1.66 -10.15 -13.71
CA THR A 226 1.03 -11.06 -12.74
C THR A 226 2.12 -11.76 -11.94
N PRO A 227 2.23 -11.53 -10.62
CA PRO A 227 3.24 -12.19 -9.81
C PRO A 227 2.97 -13.69 -9.74
N ARG A 228 3.93 -14.52 -10.16
CA ARG A 228 3.82 -15.98 -10.13
C ARG A 228 4.95 -16.62 -9.36
N PHE A 229 4.63 -17.42 -8.34
CA PHE A 229 5.64 -18.21 -7.63
C PHE A 229 6.04 -19.44 -8.46
N ALA A 230 7.35 -19.66 -8.62
CA ALA A 230 7.91 -20.73 -9.42
C ALA A 230 9.16 -21.28 -8.72
N SER A 231 8.96 -21.96 -7.59
CA SER A 231 10.08 -22.42 -6.77
C SER A 231 11.03 -23.36 -7.50
N THR A 232 12.32 -23.08 -7.38
CA THR A 232 13.39 -23.98 -7.80
C THR A 232 13.88 -24.76 -6.58
N PRO A 233 13.94 -26.11 -6.63
CA PRO A 233 14.48 -26.90 -5.53
C PRO A 233 15.94 -26.53 -5.24
N VAL A 234 16.28 -26.48 -3.96
CA VAL A 234 17.66 -26.35 -3.46
C VAL A 234 18.00 -27.66 -2.75
N ARG A 235 19.08 -28.32 -3.18
CA ARG A 235 19.41 -29.72 -2.84
C ARG A 235 20.78 -29.87 -2.19
N THR A 236 21.72 -28.98 -2.49
CA THR A 236 23.09 -29.03 -1.95
C THR A 236 23.39 -27.79 -1.10
N PRO A 237 24.37 -27.87 -0.17
CA PRO A 237 24.85 -26.70 0.56
C PRO A 237 25.38 -25.58 -0.36
N ASP A 238 26.04 -25.94 -1.47
CA ASP A 238 26.54 -24.95 -2.44
C ASP A 238 25.39 -24.18 -3.10
N GLU A 239 24.32 -24.87 -3.49
CA GLU A 239 23.10 -24.24 -4.02
C GLU A 239 22.40 -23.34 -2.98
N GLN A 240 22.50 -23.65 -1.68
CA GLN A 240 21.98 -22.81 -0.60
C GLN A 240 22.79 -21.51 -0.47
N GLU A 241 24.12 -21.60 -0.45
CA GLU A 241 25.00 -20.43 -0.37
C GLU A 241 24.83 -19.53 -1.61
N GLU A 242 24.75 -20.11 -2.82
CA GLU A 242 24.46 -19.37 -4.04
C GLU A 242 23.11 -18.63 -3.96
N LEU A 243 22.09 -19.25 -3.37
CA LEU A 243 20.81 -18.60 -3.15
C LEU A 243 20.95 -17.39 -2.20
N TYR A 244 21.67 -17.55 -1.08
CA TYR A 244 21.87 -16.48 -0.12
C TYR A 244 22.65 -15.31 -0.72
N ASP A 245 23.70 -15.59 -1.50
CA ASP A 245 24.48 -14.59 -2.21
C ASP A 245 23.62 -13.84 -3.25
N ARG A 246 22.77 -14.56 -3.98
CA ARG A 246 21.82 -13.93 -4.92
C ARG A 246 20.83 -13.00 -4.21
N ILE A 247 20.29 -13.42 -3.07
CA ILE A 247 19.38 -12.60 -2.25
C ILE A 247 20.09 -11.33 -1.78
N LEU A 248 21.29 -11.46 -1.20
CA LEU A 248 22.04 -10.30 -0.72
C LEU A 248 22.39 -9.34 -1.87
N LYS A 249 22.86 -9.88 -2.99
CA LYS A 249 23.25 -9.09 -4.17
C LYS A 249 22.07 -8.31 -4.75
N VAL A 250 20.90 -8.94 -4.90
CA VAL A 250 19.73 -8.26 -5.47
C VAL A 250 19.15 -7.22 -4.51
N LEU A 251 19.19 -7.46 -3.20
CA LEU A 251 18.77 -6.47 -2.21
C LEU A 251 19.73 -5.28 -2.17
N ASP A 252 21.04 -5.50 -2.23
CA ASP A 252 22.04 -4.42 -2.29
C ASP A 252 21.89 -3.59 -3.58
N ASP A 253 21.71 -4.24 -4.75
CA ASP A 253 21.41 -3.56 -6.02
C ASP A 253 20.11 -2.77 -5.95
N SER A 254 19.04 -3.36 -5.39
CA SER A 254 17.76 -2.66 -5.24
C SER A 254 17.91 -1.43 -4.35
N VAL A 255 18.57 -1.54 -3.19
CA VAL A 255 18.82 -0.40 -2.31
C VAL A 255 19.66 0.66 -3.03
N ALA A 256 20.72 0.27 -3.76
CA ALA A 256 21.54 1.21 -4.54
C ALA A 256 20.70 2.03 -5.53
N LYS A 257 19.78 1.35 -6.24
CA LYS A 257 18.85 1.97 -7.19
C LYS A 257 17.85 2.90 -6.49
N HIS A 258 17.33 2.50 -5.34
CA HIS A 258 16.40 3.29 -4.53
C HIS A 258 17.08 4.46 -3.79
N MET A 259 18.42 4.50 -3.72
CA MET A 259 19.19 5.63 -3.19
C MET A 259 19.46 6.74 -4.22
N ARG A 260 19.12 6.54 -5.51
CA ARG A 260 19.27 7.55 -6.56
C ARG A 260 18.31 8.73 -6.32
N ALA A 261 18.82 9.85 -5.83
CA ALA A 261 18.07 11.09 -5.63
C ALA A 261 19.03 12.29 -5.54
N ASP A 262 18.58 13.49 -5.93
CA ASP A 262 19.34 14.74 -5.78
C ASP A 262 19.08 15.40 -4.40
N VAL A 263 18.49 14.66 -3.47
CA VAL A 263 18.04 15.13 -2.15
C VAL A 263 18.44 14.15 -1.05
N THR A 264 18.44 14.60 0.21
CA THR A 264 18.76 13.72 1.34
C THR A 264 17.75 12.59 1.49
N VAL A 265 18.27 11.36 1.56
CA VAL A 265 17.51 10.11 1.78
C VAL A 265 17.73 9.64 3.22
N GLY A 266 16.64 9.33 3.92
CA GLY A 266 16.64 8.66 5.22
C GLY A 266 16.04 7.25 5.16
N ALA A 267 15.79 6.63 6.30
CA ALA A 267 15.09 5.34 6.38
C ALA A 267 14.21 5.22 7.63
N PHE A 268 13.12 4.46 7.54
CA PHE A 268 12.36 4.03 8.72
C PHE A 268 12.99 2.79 9.35
N LEU A 269 13.07 2.78 10.67
CA LEU A 269 13.69 1.70 11.45
C LEU A 269 12.77 1.27 12.60
N SER A 270 12.23 0.05 12.51
CA SER A 270 11.32 -0.53 13.51
C SER A 270 12.00 -1.52 14.47
N GLY A 271 13.30 -1.80 14.27
CA GLY A 271 14.01 -2.85 15.02
C GLY A 271 13.74 -4.28 14.52
N GLY A 272 12.86 -4.44 13.52
CA GLY A 272 12.71 -5.68 12.76
C GLY A 272 13.85 -5.92 11.76
N ILE A 273 13.99 -7.16 11.29
CA ILE A 273 15.05 -7.51 10.33
C ILE A 273 14.92 -6.77 9.00
N ASP A 274 13.69 -6.53 8.54
CA ASP A 274 13.43 -5.95 7.22
C ASP A 274 13.94 -4.51 7.15
N SER A 275 13.47 -3.66 8.08
CA SER A 275 13.87 -2.25 8.17
C SER A 275 15.35 -2.10 8.54
N THR A 276 15.89 -2.95 9.41
CA THR A 276 17.31 -2.95 9.75
C THR A 276 18.19 -3.32 8.56
N ALA A 277 17.78 -4.29 7.74
CA ALA A 277 18.50 -4.67 6.52
C ALA A 277 18.55 -3.53 5.52
N ILE A 278 17.42 -2.87 5.26
CA ILE A 278 17.36 -1.70 4.37
C ILE A 278 18.25 -0.57 4.89
N ALA A 279 18.17 -0.23 6.18
CA ALA A 279 19.00 0.83 6.76
C ALA A 279 20.50 0.49 6.70
N ALA A 280 20.88 -0.76 7.00
CA ALA A 280 22.27 -1.20 6.96
C ALA A 280 22.85 -1.19 5.53
N LEU A 281 22.07 -1.61 4.53
CA LEU A 281 22.46 -1.54 3.12
C LEU A 281 22.51 -0.09 2.63
N ALA A 282 21.52 0.73 2.98
CA ALA A 282 21.45 2.14 2.57
C ALA A 282 22.62 2.95 3.11
N LYS A 283 23.07 2.66 4.34
CA LYS A 283 24.25 3.29 4.94
C LYS A 283 25.53 3.12 4.10
N ARG A 284 25.64 2.06 3.30
CA ARG A 284 26.79 1.85 2.39
C ARG A 284 26.87 2.92 1.30
N TYR A 285 25.72 3.46 0.91
CA TYR A 285 25.56 4.47 -0.13
C TYR A 285 25.41 5.89 0.43
N ASN A 286 24.94 6.01 1.68
CA ASN A 286 24.88 7.27 2.43
C ASN A 286 25.41 7.06 3.86
N PRO A 287 26.69 7.38 4.15
CA PRO A 287 27.26 7.25 5.49
C PRO A 287 26.55 8.07 6.57
N ASP A 288 25.91 9.19 6.19
CA ASP A 288 25.19 10.12 7.06
C ASP A 288 23.68 9.83 7.10
N LEU A 289 23.29 8.57 6.87
CA LEU A 289 21.89 8.13 6.85
C LEU A 289 21.20 8.45 8.18
N LEU A 290 20.12 9.24 8.10
CA LEU A 290 19.20 9.46 9.21
C LEU A 290 18.14 8.37 9.25
N THR A 291 17.88 7.84 10.45
CA THR A 291 16.82 6.85 10.65
C THR A 291 15.76 7.35 11.61
N PHE A 292 14.51 6.94 11.39
CA PHE A 292 13.37 7.42 12.16
C PHE A 292 12.53 6.26 12.69
N THR A 293 12.04 6.40 13.91
CA THR A 293 11.08 5.47 14.51
C THR A 293 9.99 6.23 15.26
N THR A 294 8.96 5.50 15.64
CA THR A 294 7.84 6.01 16.43
C THR A 294 7.39 4.99 17.45
N GLY A 295 6.83 5.45 18.55
CA GLY A 295 6.33 4.59 19.61
C GLY A 295 5.34 5.25 20.53
N PHE A 296 4.69 4.43 21.36
CA PHE A 296 3.78 4.87 22.40
C PHE A 296 4.41 4.65 23.78
N ARG A 297 4.14 5.57 24.72
CA ARG A 297 4.56 5.41 26.12
C ARG A 297 3.59 4.52 26.90
N VAL A 298 3.32 3.33 26.35
CA VAL A 298 2.45 2.31 26.94
C VAL A 298 3.18 0.97 26.92
N ASP A 299 3.25 0.31 28.07
CA ASP A 299 4.00 -0.94 28.22
C ASP A 299 3.52 -2.01 27.23
N GLY A 300 4.46 -2.59 26.47
CA GLY A 300 4.18 -3.60 25.44
C GLY A 300 3.71 -3.05 24.10
N TYR A 301 3.63 -1.73 23.93
CA TYR A 301 3.19 -1.05 22.70
C TYR A 301 4.27 -0.17 22.06
N SER A 302 5.55 -0.57 22.19
CA SER A 302 6.68 0.16 21.61
C SER A 302 7.82 -0.77 21.20
N GLU A 303 8.40 -0.52 20.03
CA GLU A 303 9.65 -1.17 19.55
C GLU A 303 10.87 -0.23 19.63
N VAL A 304 10.70 0.97 20.22
CA VAL A 304 11.71 2.04 20.22
C VAL A 304 13.07 1.58 20.76
N ASP A 305 13.11 0.90 21.91
CA ASP A 305 14.39 0.47 22.52
C ASP A 305 15.18 -0.46 21.57
N VAL A 306 14.46 -1.26 20.77
CA VAL A 306 15.05 -2.18 19.79
C VAL A 306 15.58 -1.42 18.59
N ALA A 307 14.81 -0.44 18.12
CA ALA A 307 15.22 0.43 17.03
C ALA A 307 16.47 1.23 17.42
N ASP A 308 16.53 1.74 18.66
CA ASP A 308 17.69 2.41 19.25
C ASP A 308 18.92 1.48 19.26
N ASP A 309 18.78 0.23 19.72
CA ASP A 309 19.88 -0.74 19.77
C ASP A 309 20.36 -1.15 18.37
N SER A 310 19.42 -1.37 17.44
CA SER A 310 19.73 -1.64 16.03
C SER A 310 20.45 -0.47 15.38
N ALA A 311 19.99 0.76 15.61
CA ALA A 311 20.60 1.98 15.09
C ALA A 311 22.04 2.16 15.60
N LYS A 312 22.26 1.98 16.91
CA LYS A 312 23.61 2.02 17.52
C LYS A 312 24.52 0.96 16.90
N ALA A 313 24.01 -0.25 16.71
CA ALA A 313 24.79 -1.37 16.17
C ALA A 313 25.18 -1.17 14.69
N ILE A 314 24.33 -0.53 13.88
CA ILE A 314 24.68 -0.17 12.49
C ILE A 314 25.33 1.22 12.39
N GLY A 315 25.38 1.99 13.48
CA GLY A 315 26.04 3.28 13.62
C GLY A 315 25.36 4.42 12.85
N VAL A 316 24.03 4.51 12.87
CA VAL A 316 23.26 5.60 12.23
C VAL A 316 22.71 6.57 13.27
N GLU A 317 22.51 7.83 12.89
CA GLU A 317 21.72 8.75 13.71
C GLU A 317 20.25 8.30 13.71
N HIS A 318 19.65 8.25 14.89
CA HIS A 318 18.30 7.74 15.08
C HIS A 318 17.41 8.72 15.83
N ILE A 319 16.24 8.99 15.27
CA ILE A 319 15.28 9.99 15.75
C ILE A 319 13.98 9.28 16.10
N THR A 320 13.55 9.45 17.35
CA THR A 320 12.35 8.81 17.90
C THR A 320 11.22 9.83 18.09
N ARG A 321 10.05 9.55 17.50
CA ARG A 321 8.81 10.32 17.72
C ARG A 321 7.86 9.56 18.64
N TRP A 322 7.56 10.10 19.81
CA TRP A 322 6.57 9.54 20.74
C TRP A 322 5.18 10.06 20.42
N VAL A 323 4.16 9.20 20.36
CA VAL A 323 2.77 9.60 20.09
C VAL A 323 1.91 9.44 21.35
N SER A 324 1.16 10.48 21.69
CA SER A 324 0.21 10.47 22.81
C SER A 324 -1.18 9.95 22.40
N GLU A 325 -2.01 9.60 23.39
CA GLU A 325 -3.42 9.21 23.18
C GLU A 325 -4.25 10.35 22.58
N GLU A 326 -4.03 11.58 23.05
CA GLU A 326 -4.69 12.78 22.54
C GLU A 326 -4.34 13.01 21.06
N GLU A 327 -3.05 12.99 20.71
CA GLU A 327 -2.60 13.11 19.32
C GLU A 327 -3.21 12.04 18.41
N LEU A 328 -3.33 10.80 18.90
CA LEU A 328 -3.96 9.70 18.16
C LEU A 328 -5.42 10.00 17.84
N THR A 329 -6.20 10.42 18.83
CA THR A 329 -7.65 10.64 18.70
C THR A 329 -7.97 11.91 17.93
N SER A 330 -7.23 13.00 18.17
CA SER A 330 -7.46 14.30 17.53
C SER A 330 -7.04 14.34 16.05
N THR A 331 -6.02 13.55 15.67
CA THR A 331 -5.48 13.54 14.31
C THR A 331 -6.17 12.52 13.41
N LEU A 332 -6.91 11.57 13.99
CA LEU A 332 -7.55 10.50 13.23
C LEU A 332 -8.48 11.00 12.11
N PRO A 333 -9.36 12.02 12.30
CA PRO A 333 -10.17 12.54 11.21
C PRO A 333 -9.34 13.06 10.02
N LEU A 334 -8.23 13.75 10.30
CA LEU A 334 -7.31 14.22 9.26
C LEU A 334 -6.62 13.06 8.54
N ILE A 335 -6.19 12.02 9.28
CA ILE A 335 -5.64 10.80 8.71
C ILE A 335 -6.66 10.14 7.78
N VAL A 336 -7.91 9.99 8.21
CA VAL A 336 -8.99 9.39 7.40
C VAL A 336 -9.22 10.19 6.10
N TRP A 337 -9.15 11.52 6.16
CA TRP A 337 -9.22 12.35 4.96
C TRP A 337 -8.07 12.07 3.98
N TYR A 338 -6.84 11.86 4.45
CA TYR A 338 -5.71 11.53 3.58
C TYR A 338 -5.86 10.16 2.87
N LEU A 339 -6.56 9.20 3.48
CA LEU A 339 -6.67 7.83 2.96
C LEU A 339 -7.52 7.70 1.70
N ASP A 340 -8.40 8.66 1.41
CA ASP A 340 -9.46 8.62 0.39
C ASP A 340 -10.58 7.60 0.65
N ASP A 341 -10.21 6.33 0.91
CA ASP A 341 -11.06 5.23 1.34
C ASP A 341 -10.76 4.87 2.80
N PRO A 342 -11.72 4.29 3.56
CA PRO A 342 -11.42 3.86 4.91
C PRO A 342 -10.47 2.66 4.89
N VAL A 343 -9.39 2.75 5.67
CA VAL A 343 -8.47 1.65 5.99
C VAL A 343 -8.34 1.61 7.51
N ALA A 344 -8.70 0.47 8.12
CA ALA A 344 -8.83 0.36 9.57
C ALA A 344 -7.57 -0.18 10.27
N ASP A 345 -6.37 0.04 9.72
CA ASP A 345 -5.12 -0.29 10.42
C ASP A 345 -4.73 0.80 11.43
N PRO A 346 -4.74 0.52 12.74
CA PRO A 346 -4.27 1.49 13.72
C PRO A 346 -2.86 2.01 13.44
N ALA A 347 -1.99 1.23 12.78
CA ALA A 347 -0.62 1.62 12.47
C ALA A 347 -0.50 2.82 11.51
N LEU A 348 -1.60 3.26 10.87
CA LEU A 348 -1.66 4.50 10.10
C LEU A 348 -1.25 5.72 10.96
N VAL A 349 -1.67 5.75 12.23
CA VAL A 349 -1.40 6.86 13.15
C VAL A 349 0.09 7.04 13.45
N PRO A 350 0.81 6.04 14.01
CA PRO A 350 2.23 6.20 14.25
C PRO A 350 3.01 6.46 12.95
N LEU A 351 2.59 5.87 11.82
CA LEU A 351 3.23 6.11 10.53
C LEU A 351 3.10 7.58 10.07
N TYR A 352 1.93 8.19 10.27
CA TYR A 352 1.75 9.62 10.00
C TYR A 352 2.73 10.48 10.81
N PHE A 353 2.90 10.18 12.10
CA PHE A 353 3.79 10.96 12.97
C PHE A 353 5.28 10.75 12.69
N VAL A 354 5.72 9.52 12.39
CA VAL A 354 7.13 9.30 12.00
C VAL A 354 7.44 9.94 10.65
N ALA A 355 6.49 9.94 9.71
CA ALA A 355 6.64 10.63 8.44
C ALA A 355 6.71 12.16 8.63
N ASN A 356 5.86 12.71 9.50
CA ASN A 356 5.91 14.12 9.87
C ASN A 356 7.27 14.52 10.46
N GLU A 357 7.82 13.69 11.34
CA GLU A 357 9.14 13.93 11.93
C GLU A 357 10.26 13.82 10.88
N ALA A 358 10.23 12.77 10.06
CA ALA A 358 11.21 12.56 9.00
C ALA A 358 11.21 13.70 7.98
N ARG A 359 10.04 14.21 7.59
CA ARG A 359 9.94 15.30 6.62
C ARG A 359 10.66 16.58 7.05
N LYS A 360 10.85 16.80 8.36
CA LYS A 360 11.62 17.94 8.88
C LYS A 360 13.11 17.89 8.51
N ARG A 361 13.63 16.70 8.14
CA ARG A 361 15.05 16.46 7.87
C ARG A 361 15.34 15.89 6.48
N VAL A 362 14.40 15.17 5.86
CA VAL A 362 14.59 14.50 4.57
C VAL A 362 13.37 14.66 3.67
N LYS A 363 13.55 14.49 2.35
CA LYS A 363 12.44 14.42 1.38
C LYS A 363 12.10 12.98 0.95
N VAL A 364 13.03 12.04 1.17
CA VAL A 364 12.89 10.63 0.78
C VAL A 364 13.22 9.75 1.98
N VAL A 365 12.46 8.67 2.17
CA VAL A 365 12.76 7.59 3.11
C VAL A 365 12.65 6.21 2.46
N LEU A 366 13.51 5.29 2.88
CA LEU A 366 13.36 3.86 2.56
C LEU A 366 12.60 3.11 3.66
N SER A 367 11.82 2.11 3.26
CA SER A 367 11.08 1.22 4.17
C SER A 367 11.24 -0.26 3.81
N GLY A 368 10.99 -1.13 4.80
CA GLY A 368 11.09 -2.58 4.69
C GLY A 368 9.82 -3.31 4.21
N GLU A 369 8.80 -2.58 3.75
CA GLU A 369 7.51 -3.16 3.32
C GLU A 369 7.67 -4.12 2.14
N GLY A 370 6.86 -5.17 2.09
CA GLY A 370 6.90 -6.22 1.06
C GLY A 370 7.79 -7.42 1.40
N ALA A 371 8.68 -7.31 2.38
CA ALA A 371 9.59 -8.39 2.76
C ALA A 371 8.82 -9.66 3.21
N ASP A 372 7.73 -9.50 3.96
CA ASP A 372 6.92 -10.62 4.47
C ASP A 372 6.18 -11.36 3.36
N GLU A 373 5.61 -10.61 2.43
CA GLU A 373 4.86 -11.12 1.28
C GLU A 373 5.77 -11.88 0.33
N LEU A 374 7.00 -11.42 0.11
CA LEU A 374 7.93 -12.06 -0.84
C LEU A 374 8.67 -13.26 -0.23
N PHE A 375 9.25 -13.08 0.95
CA PHE A 375 10.15 -14.05 1.59
C PHE A 375 9.45 -14.97 2.61
N GLY A 376 8.12 -14.84 2.77
CA GLY A 376 7.35 -15.71 3.66
C GLY A 376 7.57 -15.36 5.13
N GLY A 377 7.27 -14.12 5.51
CA GLY A 377 7.57 -13.57 6.84
C GLY A 377 6.48 -13.70 7.89
N TYR A 378 5.21 -13.83 7.47
CA TYR A 378 4.09 -13.97 8.40
C TYR A 378 4.07 -15.34 9.06
N THR A 379 3.89 -15.37 10.39
CA THR A 379 3.85 -16.63 11.15
C THR A 379 2.71 -17.54 10.73
N ILE A 380 1.62 -16.98 10.20
CA ILE A 380 0.48 -17.74 9.67
C ILE A 380 0.89 -18.63 8.49
N TYR A 381 1.97 -18.32 7.76
CA TYR A 381 2.47 -19.18 6.70
C TYR A 381 2.99 -20.53 7.18
N HIS A 382 3.27 -20.72 8.47
CA HIS A 382 3.54 -22.06 9.01
C HIS A 382 2.28 -22.93 9.09
N GLU A 383 1.09 -22.32 9.11
CA GLU A 383 -0.16 -22.99 9.42
C GLU A 383 -0.51 -24.16 8.46
N PRO A 384 -0.33 -24.06 7.13
CA PRO A 384 -0.56 -25.20 6.25
C PRO A 384 0.30 -26.42 6.59
N ARG A 385 1.53 -26.22 7.07
CA ARG A 385 2.41 -27.31 7.52
C ARG A 385 2.00 -27.85 8.87
N SER A 386 1.65 -26.98 9.82
CA SER A 386 1.17 -27.38 11.15
C SER A 386 -0.15 -28.15 11.09
N LEU A 387 -1.02 -27.81 10.14
CA LEU A 387 -2.32 -28.47 9.93
C LEU A 387 -2.26 -29.61 8.91
N GLY A 388 -1.13 -29.83 8.23
CA GLY A 388 -0.98 -30.85 7.19
C GLY A 388 -1.56 -32.22 7.58
N PRO A 389 -1.21 -32.79 8.75
CA PRO A 389 -1.75 -34.07 9.21
C PRO A 389 -3.28 -34.08 9.42
N LEU A 390 -3.88 -32.94 9.79
CA LEU A 390 -5.31 -32.81 10.04
C LEU A 390 -6.10 -32.61 8.73
N VAL A 391 -5.54 -31.83 7.80
CA VAL A 391 -6.16 -31.56 6.49
C VAL A 391 -6.07 -32.78 5.57
N SER A 392 -5.06 -33.64 5.74
CA SER A 392 -4.95 -34.92 5.02
C SER A 392 -5.96 -35.98 5.44
N LEU A 393 -6.77 -35.74 6.48
CA LEU A 393 -7.79 -36.69 6.93
C LEU A 393 -9.00 -36.71 5.98
N PRO A 394 -9.61 -37.88 5.73
CA PRO A 394 -10.86 -38.00 4.99
C PRO A 394 -11.98 -37.08 5.53
N ASN A 395 -12.80 -36.53 4.64
CA ASN A 395 -13.88 -35.58 4.95
C ASN A 395 -14.78 -35.95 6.15
N PRO A 396 -15.20 -37.22 6.36
CA PRO A 396 -16.01 -37.58 7.53
C PRO A 396 -15.28 -37.36 8.86
N LEU A 397 -13.96 -37.61 8.91
CA LEU A 397 -13.13 -37.39 10.09
C LEU A 397 -12.89 -35.91 10.33
N ARG A 398 -12.65 -35.11 9.28
CA ARG A 398 -12.58 -33.64 9.38
C ARG A 398 -13.88 -33.04 9.93
N ARG A 399 -15.04 -33.51 9.46
CA ARG A 399 -16.36 -33.09 9.98
C ARG A 399 -16.56 -33.50 11.44
N GLY A 400 -16.08 -34.67 11.85
CA GLY A 400 -16.06 -35.12 13.24
C GLY A 400 -15.22 -34.20 14.13
N LEU A 401 -14.01 -33.83 13.69
CA LEU A 401 -13.14 -32.89 14.39
C LEU A 401 -13.77 -31.48 14.49
N ALA A 402 -14.49 -31.04 13.45
CA ALA A 402 -15.26 -29.80 13.49
C ALA A 402 -16.35 -29.83 14.57
N ALA A 403 -17.08 -30.94 14.69
CA ALA A 403 -18.12 -31.12 15.68
C ALA A 403 -17.55 -31.14 17.12
N VAL A 404 -16.42 -31.82 17.32
CA VAL A 404 -15.67 -31.79 18.59
C VAL A 404 -15.20 -30.37 18.89
N GLY A 405 -14.62 -29.67 17.91
CA GLY A 405 -14.20 -28.28 18.05
C GLY A 405 -15.35 -27.34 18.47
N ARG A 406 -16.54 -27.49 17.88
CA ARG A 406 -17.73 -26.69 18.25
C ARG A 406 -18.22 -26.96 19.68
N ALA A 407 -18.05 -28.18 20.18
CA ALA A 407 -18.47 -28.57 21.53
C ALA A 407 -17.49 -28.13 22.63
N LEU A 408 -16.26 -27.75 22.30
CA LEU A 408 -15.29 -27.26 23.29
C LEU A 408 -15.65 -25.85 23.77
N PRO A 409 -15.38 -25.49 25.04
CA PRO A 409 -15.57 -24.12 25.54
C PRO A 409 -14.70 -23.10 24.78
N ASP A 410 -15.20 -21.86 24.64
CA ASP A 410 -14.40 -20.75 24.11
C ASP A 410 -13.16 -20.50 24.99
N GLY A 411 -12.00 -20.31 24.35
CA GLY A 411 -10.71 -20.13 25.04
C GLY A 411 -9.94 -21.42 25.38
N MET A 412 -10.51 -22.61 25.15
CA MET A 412 -9.79 -23.88 25.39
C MET A 412 -8.66 -24.10 24.36
N ARG A 413 -7.45 -24.45 24.85
CA ARG A 413 -6.29 -24.77 24.00
C ARG A 413 -6.63 -25.91 23.04
N GLY A 414 -6.39 -25.71 21.74
CA GLY A 414 -6.64 -26.70 20.69
C GLY A 414 -8.00 -26.60 20.00
N LYS A 415 -9.00 -25.90 20.57
CA LYS A 415 -10.31 -25.68 19.92
C LYS A 415 -10.17 -25.03 18.55
N ASP A 416 -9.41 -23.94 18.48
CA ASP A 416 -9.23 -23.19 17.24
C ASP A 416 -8.37 -23.96 16.23
N LEU A 417 -7.41 -24.79 16.69
CA LEU A 417 -6.63 -25.66 15.82
C LEU A 417 -7.52 -26.74 15.16
N LEU A 418 -8.39 -27.39 15.94
CA LEU A 418 -9.36 -28.38 15.43
C LEU A 418 -10.37 -27.77 14.46
N ARG A 419 -10.89 -26.59 14.79
CA ARG A 419 -11.79 -25.84 13.90
C ARG A 419 -11.09 -25.52 12.58
N ARG A 420 -9.88 -24.96 12.62
CA ARG A 420 -9.13 -24.60 11.41
C ARG A 420 -8.70 -25.81 10.58
N GLY A 421 -8.31 -26.92 11.20
CA GLY A 421 -7.97 -28.17 10.50
C GLY A 421 -9.17 -28.83 9.79
N SER A 422 -10.39 -28.47 10.19
CA SER A 422 -11.63 -28.96 9.56
C SER A 422 -12.14 -28.10 8.40
N ILE A 423 -11.47 -26.98 8.10
CA ILE A 423 -11.88 -25.98 7.10
C ILE A 423 -10.82 -25.96 5.99
N ASP A 424 -11.22 -25.73 4.74
CA ASP A 424 -10.29 -25.66 3.62
C ASP A 424 -9.46 -24.37 3.67
N LEU A 425 -8.37 -24.28 2.89
CA LEU A 425 -7.45 -23.15 2.98
C LEU A 425 -8.16 -21.84 2.63
N GLU A 426 -8.96 -21.91 1.58
CA GLU A 426 -9.72 -20.84 0.94
C GLU A 426 -10.73 -20.22 1.92
N ASP A 427 -11.38 -21.05 2.74
CA ASP A 427 -12.37 -20.59 3.72
C ASP A 427 -11.75 -20.06 5.03
N ARG A 428 -10.47 -20.37 5.30
CA ARG A 428 -9.81 -20.02 6.58
C ARG A 428 -8.72 -18.95 6.45
N TYR A 429 -8.21 -18.72 5.25
CA TYR A 429 -7.24 -17.70 4.94
C TYR A 429 -7.76 -16.78 3.83
N TYR A 430 -8.05 -15.54 4.21
CA TYR A 430 -8.48 -14.49 3.28
C TYR A 430 -7.77 -13.17 3.61
N GLY A 431 -6.54 -13.28 4.12
CA GLY A 431 -5.69 -12.17 4.54
C GLY A 431 -5.28 -12.22 6.01
N ASN A 432 -4.32 -11.36 6.36
CA ASN A 432 -3.80 -11.26 7.73
C ASN A 432 -4.77 -10.58 8.70
N ALA A 433 -5.70 -9.78 8.20
CA ALA A 433 -6.76 -9.15 8.96
C ALA A 433 -8.09 -9.89 8.83
N ARG A 434 -8.72 -10.13 9.97
CA ARG A 434 -10.04 -10.77 10.09
C ARG A 434 -10.79 -10.05 11.20
N ILE A 435 -11.44 -8.95 10.85
CA ILE A 435 -12.00 -8.00 11.83
C ILE A 435 -13.33 -8.54 12.37
N PHE A 436 -14.33 -8.62 11.50
CA PHE A 436 -15.59 -9.31 11.73
C PHE A 436 -15.58 -10.63 10.97
N ARG A 437 -16.23 -11.64 11.53
CA ARG A 437 -16.69 -12.78 10.74
C ARG A 437 -18.06 -12.46 10.18
N GLU A 438 -18.41 -13.05 9.05
CA GLU A 438 -19.67 -12.78 8.36
C GLU A 438 -20.88 -13.04 9.26
N GLU A 439 -20.84 -14.07 10.12
CA GLU A 439 -21.92 -14.36 11.06
C GLU A 439 -22.11 -13.28 12.16
N GLN A 440 -21.20 -12.32 12.26
CA GLN A 440 -21.23 -11.23 13.24
C GLN A 440 -21.76 -9.92 12.65
N LEU A 441 -21.94 -9.85 11.33
CA LEU A 441 -22.45 -8.67 10.64
C LEU A 441 -23.97 -8.49 10.77
N PRO A 442 -24.82 -9.55 10.76
CA PRO A 442 -26.25 -9.39 10.98
C PRO A 442 -26.56 -8.67 12.30
N GLY A 443 -27.35 -7.60 12.21
CA GLY A 443 -27.71 -6.75 13.36
C GLY A 443 -26.68 -5.67 13.71
N LEU A 444 -25.48 -5.71 13.14
CA LEU A 444 -24.53 -4.60 13.15
C LEU A 444 -24.61 -3.81 11.83
N LEU A 445 -24.45 -4.49 10.70
CA LEU A 445 -24.57 -3.94 9.35
C LEU A 445 -26.03 -4.11 8.89
N LYS A 446 -26.73 -3.00 8.66
CA LYS A 446 -28.14 -3.00 8.25
C LYS A 446 -28.32 -3.35 6.78
N THR A 447 -27.33 -3.03 5.95
CA THR A 447 -27.25 -3.39 4.54
C THR A 447 -26.61 -4.77 4.32
N TYR A 448 -26.56 -5.63 5.35
CA TYR A 448 -25.92 -6.94 5.26
C TYR A 448 -26.60 -7.80 4.19
N ASP A 449 -25.81 -8.31 3.26
CA ASP A 449 -26.26 -9.25 2.23
C ASP A 449 -25.52 -10.58 2.42
N PRO A 450 -26.20 -11.70 2.73
CA PRO A 450 -25.55 -13.00 2.90
C PRO A 450 -24.98 -13.59 1.60
N SER A 451 -25.27 -13.02 0.43
CA SER A 451 -24.66 -13.42 -0.85
C SER A 451 -23.32 -12.74 -1.12
N VAL A 452 -23.01 -11.64 -0.43
CA VAL A 452 -21.72 -10.96 -0.49
C VAL A 452 -20.77 -11.55 0.55
N THR A 453 -19.62 -12.05 0.13
CA THR A 453 -18.68 -12.72 1.04
C THR A 453 -17.23 -12.41 0.69
N PHE A 454 -16.30 -12.63 1.61
CA PHE A 454 -14.87 -12.47 1.30
C PHE A 454 -14.41 -13.37 0.13
N HIS A 455 -15.17 -14.43 -0.19
CA HIS A 455 -14.90 -15.29 -1.35
C HIS A 455 -15.00 -14.55 -2.68
N ASP A 456 -15.84 -13.51 -2.78
CA ASP A 456 -15.95 -12.67 -3.98
C ASP A 456 -14.59 -12.02 -4.33
N VAL A 457 -13.77 -11.77 -3.31
CA VAL A 457 -12.43 -11.20 -3.42
C VAL A 457 -11.36 -12.29 -3.60
N THR A 458 -11.41 -13.36 -2.80
CA THR A 458 -10.29 -14.30 -2.70
C THR A 458 -10.37 -15.50 -3.64
N ASP A 459 -11.56 -15.96 -4.02
CA ASP A 459 -11.72 -17.15 -4.86
C ASP A 459 -11.11 -16.99 -6.26
N PRO A 460 -11.28 -15.85 -6.96
CA PRO A 460 -10.61 -15.63 -8.24
C PRO A 460 -9.08 -15.72 -8.15
N LEU A 461 -8.48 -15.31 -7.02
CA LEU A 461 -7.04 -15.37 -6.77
C LEU A 461 -6.57 -16.78 -6.42
N TYR A 462 -7.39 -17.51 -5.65
CA TYR A 462 -7.13 -18.92 -5.33
C TYR A 462 -7.25 -19.83 -6.55
N ALA A 463 -8.17 -19.53 -7.47
CA ALA A 463 -8.32 -20.26 -8.72
C ALA A 463 -7.05 -20.20 -9.58
N GLN A 464 -6.40 -19.03 -9.65
CA GLN A 464 -5.15 -18.82 -10.41
C GLN A 464 -3.94 -19.56 -9.83
N SER A 465 -3.94 -19.83 -8.53
CA SER A 465 -2.83 -20.45 -7.78
C SER A 465 -3.11 -21.90 -7.36
N ARG A 466 -4.16 -22.53 -7.87
CA ARG A 466 -4.65 -23.85 -7.43
C ARG A 466 -3.57 -24.94 -7.42
N SER A 467 -2.61 -24.87 -8.34
CA SER A 467 -1.53 -25.86 -8.48
C SER A 467 -0.28 -25.57 -7.62
N TRP A 468 -0.25 -24.45 -6.88
CA TRP A 468 0.92 -24.03 -6.12
C TRP A 468 0.94 -24.64 -4.71
N ASP A 469 2.09 -24.55 -4.03
CA ASP A 469 2.18 -24.92 -2.61
C ASP A 469 1.19 -24.06 -1.79
N PRO A 470 0.48 -24.61 -0.78
CA PRO A 470 -0.45 -23.86 0.05
C PRO A 470 0.10 -22.54 0.61
N VAL A 471 1.38 -22.48 0.98
CA VAL A 471 2.02 -21.24 1.46
C VAL A 471 2.07 -20.20 0.34
N GLN A 472 2.44 -20.62 -0.87
CA GLN A 472 2.51 -19.72 -2.03
C GLN A 472 1.13 -19.24 -2.48
N ARG A 473 0.09 -20.06 -2.28
CA ARG A 473 -1.30 -19.64 -2.50
C ARG A 473 -1.70 -18.53 -1.53
N MET A 474 -1.32 -18.63 -0.26
CA MET A 474 -1.52 -17.56 0.72
C MET A 474 -0.71 -16.30 0.34
N GLN A 475 0.56 -16.44 -0.04
CA GLN A 475 1.37 -15.32 -0.52
C GLN A 475 0.73 -14.64 -1.75
N HIS A 476 0.18 -15.42 -2.67
CA HIS A 476 -0.50 -14.90 -3.86
C HIS A 476 -1.72 -14.05 -3.48
N VAL A 477 -2.56 -14.55 -2.57
CA VAL A 477 -3.70 -13.78 -2.05
C VAL A 477 -3.21 -12.48 -1.41
N ASP A 478 -2.19 -12.54 -0.54
CA ASP A 478 -1.65 -11.35 0.12
C ASP A 478 -1.10 -10.31 -0.88
N LEU A 479 -0.46 -10.72 -1.98
CA LEU A 479 0.04 -9.79 -3.02
C LEU A 479 -1.09 -9.01 -3.71
N PHE A 480 -2.29 -9.59 -3.81
CA PHE A 480 -3.45 -8.97 -4.44
C PHE A 480 -4.45 -8.35 -3.47
N THR A 481 -4.39 -8.70 -2.19
CA THR A 481 -5.28 -8.14 -1.17
C THR A 481 -4.46 -7.35 -0.14
N TRP A 482 -3.84 -8.02 0.82
CA TRP A 482 -3.17 -7.44 1.98
C TRP A 482 -2.12 -6.37 1.63
N LEU A 483 -1.24 -6.67 0.68
CA LEU A 483 -0.13 -5.79 0.28
C LEU A 483 -0.64 -4.47 -0.30
N ARG A 484 -1.58 -4.54 -1.23
CA ARG A 484 -2.08 -3.38 -1.96
C ARG A 484 -3.23 -2.65 -1.25
N GLY A 485 -4.03 -3.36 -0.45
CA GLY A 485 -5.19 -2.82 0.24
C GLY A 485 -4.84 -2.16 1.58
N ASP A 486 -3.85 -2.71 2.29
CA ASP A 486 -3.42 -2.21 3.61
C ASP A 486 -2.02 -1.60 3.56
N ILE A 487 -1.01 -2.43 3.28
CA ILE A 487 0.40 -2.10 3.50
C ILE A 487 0.86 -0.91 2.65
N LEU A 488 0.65 -0.98 1.33
CA LEU A 488 1.10 0.04 0.38
C LEU A 488 0.26 1.31 0.45
N VAL A 489 -1.06 1.20 0.66
CA VAL A 489 -1.95 2.35 0.84
C VAL A 489 -1.55 3.13 2.07
N LYS A 490 -1.36 2.45 3.20
CA LYS A 490 -0.84 3.06 4.43
C LYS A 490 0.49 3.77 4.19
N ALA A 491 1.44 3.07 3.58
CA ALA A 491 2.78 3.60 3.32
C ALA A 491 2.75 4.87 2.46
N ASP A 492 2.07 4.84 1.30
CA ASP A 492 1.98 6.00 0.41
C ASP A 492 1.17 7.13 1.06
N LYS A 493 -0.05 6.86 1.57
CA LYS A 493 -0.92 7.92 2.07
C LYS A 493 -0.36 8.64 3.29
N MET A 494 0.22 7.93 4.25
CA MET A 494 0.71 8.55 5.48
C MET A 494 2.02 9.32 5.26
N THR A 495 2.87 8.85 4.35
CA THR A 495 4.10 9.58 4.01
C THR A 495 3.82 10.77 3.10
N MET A 496 2.96 10.61 2.10
CA MET A 496 2.59 11.71 1.21
C MET A 496 1.71 12.77 1.89
N ALA A 497 0.94 12.42 2.94
CA ALA A 497 0.29 13.40 3.82
C ALA A 497 1.28 14.44 4.39
N ASN A 498 2.56 14.05 4.48
CA ASN A 498 3.65 14.87 4.96
C ASN A 498 4.62 15.25 3.82
N SER A 499 4.22 15.17 2.54
CA SER A 499 5.11 15.49 1.41
C SER A 499 6.45 14.73 1.44
N LEU A 500 6.44 13.48 1.92
CA LEU A 500 7.61 12.63 2.08
C LEU A 500 7.50 11.44 1.14
N GLU A 501 8.47 11.26 0.25
CA GLU A 501 8.51 10.09 -0.61
C GLU A 501 8.99 8.86 0.16
N LEU A 502 8.17 7.82 0.21
CA LEU A 502 8.60 6.50 0.67
C LEU A 502 8.92 5.58 -0.52
N ARG A 503 10.08 4.91 -0.44
CA ARG A 503 10.51 3.88 -1.39
C ARG A 503 10.64 2.51 -0.69
N VAL A 504 10.37 1.44 -1.43
CA VAL A 504 10.22 0.06 -0.91
C VAL A 504 11.13 -0.92 -1.66
N PRO A 505 12.44 -0.99 -1.32
CA PRO A 505 13.39 -1.83 -2.08
C PRO A 505 13.02 -3.32 -2.15
N PHE A 506 12.30 -3.84 -1.16
CA PHE A 506 11.83 -5.23 -1.23
C PHE A 506 10.81 -5.48 -2.35
N LEU A 507 10.05 -4.47 -2.79
CA LEU A 507 9.06 -4.56 -3.87
C LEU A 507 9.61 -4.14 -5.23
N ASP A 508 10.90 -4.36 -5.41
CA ASP A 508 11.55 -4.28 -6.71
C ASP A 508 11.27 -5.54 -7.53
N LYS A 509 10.98 -5.38 -8.83
CA LYS A 509 10.74 -6.52 -9.72
C LYS A 509 11.92 -7.49 -9.77
N GLU A 510 13.15 -7.01 -9.62
CA GLU A 510 14.35 -7.86 -9.58
C GLU A 510 14.43 -8.66 -8.26
N VAL A 511 14.06 -8.04 -7.14
CA VAL A 511 13.98 -8.74 -5.83
C VAL A 511 12.88 -9.80 -5.87
N PHE A 512 11.73 -9.48 -6.46
CA PHE A 512 10.66 -10.44 -6.68
C PHE A 512 11.11 -11.60 -7.57
N GLU A 513 11.87 -11.33 -8.63
CA GLU A 513 12.38 -12.36 -9.54
C GLU A 513 13.30 -13.36 -8.83
N VAL A 514 14.07 -12.93 -7.82
CA VAL A 514 14.79 -13.87 -6.94
C VAL A 514 13.85 -14.55 -5.96
N ALA A 515 12.99 -13.79 -5.26
CA ALA A 515 12.13 -14.30 -4.20
C ALA A 515 11.09 -15.33 -4.66
N ARG A 516 10.60 -15.20 -5.90
CA ARG A 516 9.61 -16.13 -6.49
C ARG A 516 10.16 -17.53 -6.73
N HIS A 517 11.49 -17.67 -6.84
CA HIS A 517 12.19 -18.93 -7.04
C HIS A 517 12.59 -19.62 -5.74
N ILE A 518 12.49 -18.95 -4.59
CA ILE A 518 12.84 -19.54 -3.30
C ILE A 518 11.86 -20.68 -2.98
N PRO A 519 12.34 -21.91 -2.70
CA PRO A 519 11.46 -23.00 -2.29
C PRO A 519 10.90 -22.75 -0.90
N VAL A 520 9.69 -23.25 -0.62
CA VAL A 520 9.01 -22.99 0.67
C VAL A 520 9.83 -23.51 1.87
N GLY A 521 10.66 -24.54 1.68
CA GLY A 521 11.63 -25.01 2.69
C GLY A 521 12.67 -23.95 3.09
N GLU A 522 13.05 -23.07 2.17
CA GLU A 522 13.98 -21.97 2.39
C GLU A 522 13.29 -20.66 2.81
N LYS A 523 11.96 -20.58 2.65
CA LYS A 523 11.15 -19.49 3.23
C LYS A 523 10.84 -19.76 4.71
N LEU A 524 10.41 -20.98 5.03
CA LEU A 524 10.04 -21.40 6.37
C LEU A 524 10.84 -22.65 6.76
N ALA A 525 11.87 -22.47 7.56
CA ALA A 525 12.74 -23.55 8.05
C ALA A 525 13.05 -23.34 9.54
N GLN A 526 13.37 -24.43 10.24
CA GLN A 526 13.82 -24.39 11.64
C GLN A 526 12.91 -23.57 12.58
N ASN A 527 11.59 -23.64 12.36
CA ASN A 527 10.58 -22.88 13.11
C ASN A 527 10.74 -21.34 13.04
N THR A 528 11.40 -20.84 11.99
CA THR A 528 11.49 -19.42 11.64
C THR A 528 10.91 -19.14 10.26
N THR A 529 10.46 -17.90 10.08
CA THR A 529 10.07 -17.30 8.81
C THR A 529 11.26 -16.60 8.16
N LYS A 530 11.17 -16.30 6.85
CA LYS A 530 12.21 -15.60 6.08
C LYS A 530 13.59 -16.27 6.19
N TYR A 531 13.67 -17.60 6.24
CA TYR A 531 14.90 -18.31 6.61
C TYR A 531 16.10 -17.95 5.70
N ALA A 532 15.97 -18.12 4.38
CA ALA A 532 17.04 -17.79 3.43
C ALA A 532 17.42 -16.31 3.44
N MET A 533 16.45 -15.41 3.66
CA MET A 533 16.72 -13.98 3.77
C MET A 533 17.52 -13.66 5.05
N ARG A 534 17.16 -14.28 6.19
CA ARG A 534 17.92 -14.15 7.44
C ARG A 534 19.36 -14.63 7.24
N LYS A 535 19.56 -15.75 6.54
CA LYS A 535 20.87 -16.30 6.19
C LYS A 535 21.69 -15.35 5.32
N ALA A 536 21.10 -14.84 4.25
CA ALA A 536 21.74 -13.85 3.37
C ALA A 536 22.18 -12.57 4.11
N LEU A 537 21.47 -12.19 5.18
CA LEU A 537 21.71 -10.95 5.92
C LEU A 537 22.58 -11.11 7.16
N GLU A 538 23.07 -12.32 7.51
CA GLU A 538 23.85 -12.56 8.74
C GLU A 538 25.09 -11.65 8.87
N LYS A 539 25.67 -11.25 7.74
CA LYS A 539 26.86 -10.35 7.68
C LYS A 539 26.51 -8.87 7.54
N VAL A 540 25.22 -8.54 7.42
CA VAL A 540 24.72 -7.18 7.17
C VAL A 540 24.04 -6.60 8.40
N VAL A 541 23.22 -7.41 9.09
CA VAL A 541 22.45 -6.95 10.25
C VAL A 541 23.04 -7.47 11.56
N PRO A 542 22.86 -6.73 12.67
CA PRO A 542 23.30 -7.18 13.99
C PRO A 542 22.66 -8.50 14.44
N ALA A 543 23.39 -9.31 15.20
CA ALA A 543 22.95 -10.64 15.62
C ALA A 543 21.65 -10.63 16.45
N HIS A 544 21.39 -9.58 17.26
CA HIS A 544 20.18 -9.47 18.07
C HIS A 544 18.90 -9.31 17.23
N VAL A 545 19.02 -8.85 15.99
CA VAL A 545 17.89 -8.67 15.06
C VAL A 545 17.55 -9.97 14.32
N LEU A 546 18.55 -10.81 14.02
CA LEU A 546 18.40 -12.04 13.25
C LEU A 546 17.47 -13.07 13.88
N HIS A 547 17.36 -13.10 15.21
CA HIS A 547 16.55 -14.09 15.94
C HIS A 547 15.33 -13.47 16.62
N ARG A 548 15.10 -12.17 16.42
CA ARG A 548 13.99 -11.47 17.03
C ARG A 548 12.67 -11.90 16.38
N ARG A 549 11.67 -12.15 17.23
CA ARG A 549 10.28 -12.28 16.78
C ARG A 549 9.77 -10.91 16.36
N LYS A 550 9.15 -10.82 15.19
CA LYS A 550 8.50 -9.61 14.71
C LYS A 550 7.41 -9.18 15.70
N LEU A 551 7.53 -7.98 16.28
CA LEU A 551 6.36 -7.23 16.72
C LEU A 551 5.91 -6.43 15.49
N GLY A 552 4.61 -6.23 15.29
CA GLY A 552 4.16 -5.21 14.34
C GLY A 552 4.44 -3.80 14.88
N PHE A 553 3.79 -2.79 14.34
CA PHE A 553 3.64 -1.50 15.03
C PHE A 553 2.40 -1.56 15.93
N PRO A 554 2.47 -2.07 17.18
CA PRO A 554 1.31 -2.19 18.04
C PRO A 554 0.81 -0.81 18.43
N VAL A 555 -0.49 -0.56 18.24
CA VAL A 555 -1.14 0.66 18.69
C VAL A 555 -2.03 0.34 19.89
N PRO A 556 -1.94 1.11 21.00
CA PRO A 556 -2.65 0.83 22.25
C PRO A 556 -4.16 1.12 22.20
N THR A 557 -4.84 0.91 21.07
CA THR A 557 -6.30 1.09 20.93
C THR A 557 -7.08 0.27 21.95
N ARG A 558 -6.62 -0.95 22.26
CA ARG A 558 -7.18 -1.82 23.32
C ARG A 558 -7.15 -1.19 24.71
N VAL A 559 -6.14 -0.38 25.01
CA VAL A 559 -5.99 0.28 26.31
C VAL A 559 -6.78 1.58 26.30
N TYR A 560 -6.60 2.40 25.27
CA TYR A 560 -7.20 3.72 25.13
C TYR A 560 -8.74 3.65 25.08
N LEU A 561 -9.33 2.72 24.31
CA LEU A 561 -10.78 2.56 24.22
C LEU A 561 -11.45 2.09 25.54
N ARG A 562 -10.67 1.61 26.52
CA ARG A 562 -11.17 1.30 27.87
C ARG A 562 -11.07 2.51 28.81
N GLY A 563 -10.15 3.41 28.52
CA GLY A 563 -9.83 4.59 29.32
C GLY A 563 -10.38 5.87 28.70
N ASP A 564 -9.50 6.83 28.49
CA ASP A 564 -9.85 8.22 28.19
C ASP A 564 -10.38 8.41 26.76
N SER A 565 -10.09 7.49 25.83
CA SER A 565 -10.69 7.49 24.50
C SER A 565 -12.09 6.87 24.43
N TYR A 566 -12.65 6.33 25.52
CA TYR A 566 -14.02 5.80 25.51
C TYR A 566 -15.08 6.86 25.16
N PRO A 567 -15.12 8.05 25.81
CA PRO A 567 -16.08 9.10 25.48
C PRO A 567 -15.96 9.54 24.03
N TRP A 568 -14.73 9.72 23.53
CA TRP A 568 -14.46 10.05 22.13
C TRP A 568 -15.07 9.03 21.16
N ALA A 569 -14.85 7.74 21.40
CA ALA A 569 -15.42 6.68 20.56
C ALA A 569 -16.96 6.68 20.64
N ARG A 570 -17.51 6.84 21.85
CA ARG A 570 -18.96 6.89 22.08
C ARG A 570 -19.58 8.05 21.32
N ASP A 571 -18.98 9.23 21.37
CA ASP A 571 -19.49 10.44 20.73
C ASP A 571 -19.61 10.22 19.22
N ILE A 572 -18.55 9.74 18.55
CA ILE A 572 -18.57 9.38 17.11
C ILE A 572 -19.72 8.42 16.79
N ILE A 573 -19.86 7.34 17.58
CA ILE A 573 -20.92 6.32 17.35
C ILE A 573 -22.32 6.93 17.46
N THR A 574 -22.50 7.93 18.32
CA THR A 574 -23.82 8.55 18.55
C THR A 574 -24.13 9.74 17.66
N SER A 575 -23.12 10.40 17.08
CA SER A 575 -23.30 11.62 16.28
C SER A 575 -23.24 11.38 14.77
N SER A 576 -22.49 10.36 14.32
CA SER A 576 -22.30 10.05 12.90
C SER A 576 -23.61 9.58 12.26
N PRO A 577 -24.14 10.24 11.21
CA PRO A 577 -25.42 9.93 10.57
C PRO A 577 -25.31 8.72 9.63
N THR A 578 -24.91 7.59 10.21
CA THR A 578 -24.63 6.33 9.51
C THR A 578 -25.68 5.26 9.81
N GLU A 579 -26.83 5.63 10.39
CA GLU A 579 -27.85 4.67 10.82
C GLU A 579 -28.51 3.93 9.67
N GLU A 580 -28.32 4.36 8.42
CA GLU A 580 -28.66 3.57 7.22
C GLU A 580 -27.81 2.31 7.10
N PHE A 581 -26.53 2.39 7.48
CA PHE A 581 -25.54 1.34 7.27
C PHE A 581 -25.25 0.56 8.55
N ILE A 582 -25.03 1.25 9.66
CA ILE A 582 -24.56 0.66 10.92
C ILE A 582 -25.61 0.86 12.01
N ASP A 583 -25.90 -0.17 12.81
CA ASP A 583 -26.71 -0.03 14.01
C ASP A 583 -25.86 0.55 15.17
N PRO A 584 -26.06 1.83 15.56
CA PRO A 584 -25.27 2.44 16.62
C PRO A 584 -25.45 1.73 17.97
N LYS A 585 -26.60 1.10 18.25
CA LYS A 585 -26.81 0.36 19.50
C LYS A 585 -25.93 -0.88 19.57
N ALA A 586 -25.76 -1.57 18.44
CA ALA A 586 -24.88 -2.74 18.36
C ALA A 586 -23.42 -2.34 18.59
N VAL A 587 -22.98 -1.20 18.03
CA VAL A 587 -21.61 -0.70 18.21
C VAL A 587 -21.38 -0.22 19.65
N LEU A 588 -22.32 0.50 20.25
CA LEU A 588 -22.24 0.92 21.66
C LEU A 588 -22.13 -0.28 22.60
N LYS A 589 -22.87 -1.35 22.32
CA LYS A 589 -22.75 -2.60 23.09
C LYS A 589 -21.33 -3.17 23.01
N LEU A 590 -20.72 -3.23 21.83
CA LEU A 590 -19.32 -3.68 21.68
C LEU A 590 -18.36 -2.79 22.48
N LEU A 591 -18.56 -1.47 22.44
CA LEU A 591 -17.75 -0.51 23.18
C LEU A 591 -17.88 -0.69 24.70
N ASP A 592 -19.10 -0.87 25.21
CA ASP A 592 -19.38 -1.09 26.63
C ASP A 592 -18.83 -2.43 27.14
N GLU A 593 -19.00 -3.51 26.38
CA GLU A 593 -18.43 -4.84 26.68
C GLU A 593 -16.89 -4.79 26.68
N HIS A 594 -16.29 -4.02 25.78
CA HIS A 594 -14.84 -3.83 25.75
C HIS A 594 -14.31 -3.10 26.98
N ARG A 595 -14.97 -2.00 27.35
CA ARG A 595 -14.64 -1.20 28.54
C ARG A 595 -14.80 -2.00 29.81
N ALA A 596 -15.87 -2.78 29.93
CA ALA A 596 -16.13 -3.66 31.07
C ALA A 596 -15.18 -4.87 31.15
N GLY A 597 -14.38 -5.12 30.10
CA GLY A 597 -13.44 -6.24 30.06
C GLY A 597 -14.09 -7.60 29.75
N VAL A 598 -15.34 -7.61 29.27
CA VAL A 598 -16.07 -8.83 28.90
C VAL A 598 -15.40 -9.52 27.71
N ALA A 599 -14.99 -8.76 26.70
CA ALA A 599 -14.25 -9.25 25.53
C ALA A 599 -13.37 -8.15 24.92
N ASP A 600 -12.42 -8.56 24.06
CA ASP A 600 -11.63 -7.62 23.27
C ASP A 600 -12.35 -7.31 21.95
N HIS A 601 -12.92 -6.10 21.84
CA HIS A 601 -13.55 -5.58 20.63
C HIS A 601 -12.79 -4.41 20.01
N SER A 602 -11.58 -4.11 20.50
CA SER A 602 -10.81 -2.93 20.11
C SER A 602 -10.68 -2.76 18.60
N ARG A 603 -10.28 -3.82 17.88
CA ARG A 603 -10.17 -3.80 16.41
C ARG A 603 -11.51 -3.61 15.70
N ARG A 604 -12.59 -4.23 16.19
CA ARG A 604 -13.94 -4.13 15.60
C ARG A 604 -14.50 -2.73 15.76
N ILE A 605 -14.38 -2.17 16.96
CA ILE A 605 -14.78 -0.79 17.26
C ILE A 605 -13.99 0.16 16.38
N TRP A 606 -12.65 0.03 16.32
CA TRP A 606 -11.79 0.86 15.48
C TRP A 606 -12.21 0.86 14.01
N THR A 607 -12.50 -0.32 13.45
CA THR A 607 -12.97 -0.43 12.06
C THR A 607 -14.28 0.31 11.83
N VAL A 608 -15.25 0.21 12.75
CA VAL A 608 -16.51 0.96 12.61
C VAL A 608 -16.28 2.47 12.74
N LEU A 609 -15.45 2.90 13.70
CA LEU A 609 -15.13 4.33 13.90
C LEU A 609 -14.47 4.95 12.66
N VAL A 610 -13.53 4.24 12.03
CA VAL A 610 -12.87 4.74 10.81
C VAL A 610 -13.87 4.90 9.66
N PHE A 611 -14.81 3.97 9.48
CA PHE A 611 -15.89 4.13 8.51
C PHE A 611 -16.80 5.32 8.82
N MET A 612 -17.22 5.48 10.08
CA MET A 612 -18.06 6.61 10.51
C MET A 612 -17.37 7.95 10.25
N LEU A 613 -16.09 8.08 10.60
CA LEU A 613 -15.30 9.26 10.29
C LEU A 613 -15.19 9.50 8.77
N TRP A 614 -14.98 8.45 7.98
CA TRP A 614 -14.92 8.57 6.53
C TRP A 614 -16.25 9.07 5.96
N TYR A 615 -17.38 8.55 6.45
CA TYR A 615 -18.72 8.96 6.05
C TYR A 615 -18.99 10.43 6.42
N ASP A 616 -18.68 10.81 7.66
CA ASP A 616 -18.81 12.18 8.16
C ASP A 616 -18.00 13.18 7.32
N ILE A 617 -16.82 12.79 6.84
CA ILE A 617 -15.92 13.63 6.04
C ILE A 617 -16.37 13.73 4.58
N PHE A 618 -16.63 12.60 3.93
CA PHE A 618 -16.78 12.55 2.47
C PHE A 618 -18.24 12.49 1.99
N VAL A 619 -19.16 11.97 2.80
CA VAL A 619 -20.56 11.76 2.40
C VAL A 619 -21.47 12.78 3.05
N ALA A 620 -21.44 12.90 4.38
CA ALA A 620 -22.32 13.78 5.13
C ALA A 620 -21.79 15.22 5.23
N GLY A 621 -20.46 15.41 5.21
CA GLY A 621 -19.82 16.72 5.37
C GLY A 621 -20.00 17.33 6.77
N THR A 622 -20.26 16.51 7.79
CA THR A 622 -20.41 16.91 9.20
C THR A 622 -19.06 17.18 9.86
N ILE A 623 -17.98 16.57 9.34
CA ILE A 623 -16.60 16.83 9.75
C ILE A 623 -15.82 17.39 8.56
N VAL A 624 -15.23 18.56 8.73
CA VAL A 624 -14.30 19.15 7.74
C VAL A 624 -12.93 19.26 8.39
N PRO A 625 -12.01 18.32 8.12
CA PRO A 625 -10.67 18.37 8.69
C PRO A 625 -9.90 19.60 8.23
N GLU A 626 -9.19 20.25 9.14
CA GLU A 626 -8.23 21.29 8.78
C GLU A 626 -6.99 20.62 8.18
N VAL A 627 -6.78 20.81 6.87
CA VAL A 627 -5.64 20.24 6.15
C VAL A 627 -4.47 21.21 6.23
N PRO A 628 -3.36 20.87 6.92
CA PRO A 628 -2.25 21.79 7.08
C PRO A 628 -1.47 21.97 5.77
N HIS A 629 -0.93 23.18 5.58
CA HIS A 629 0.01 23.51 4.50
C HIS A 629 1.40 23.86 5.07
N PRO A 630 2.10 22.87 5.64
CA PRO A 630 3.40 23.12 6.27
C PRO A 630 4.42 23.57 5.22
N HIS A 631 5.15 24.64 5.54
CA HIS A 631 6.32 25.05 4.78
C HIS A 631 7.56 24.39 5.37
N TYR A 632 8.15 23.45 4.64
CA TYR A 632 9.37 22.78 5.07
C TYR A 632 10.59 23.55 4.55
N PRO A 633 11.39 24.20 5.41
CA PRO A 633 12.51 25.04 4.99
C PRO A 633 13.74 24.25 4.55
N LEU A 634 13.62 22.95 4.29
CA LEU A 634 14.70 22.11 3.79
C LEU A 634 15.19 22.66 2.45
N ARG A 635 16.29 23.41 2.52
CA ARG A 635 17.09 23.74 1.35
C ARG A 635 17.84 22.48 0.96
N LEU A 636 17.68 22.14 -0.31
CA LEU A 636 18.26 20.99 -0.99
C LEU A 636 19.79 20.99 -0.88
#